data_AF-A7TLI2-F1
#
_entry.id   AF-A7TLI2-F1
#
_cell.length_a   1.000
_cell.length_b   1.000
_cell.length_c   1.000
_cell.angle_alpha   90.00
_cell.angle_beta   90.00
_cell.angle_gamma   90.00
#
_symmetry.space_group_name_H-M   'P 1'
#
loop_
_entity.id
_entity.type
_entity.pdbx_description
1 polymer ?
#
loop_
_entity_poly.entity_id
_entity_poly.type
_entity_poly.pdbx_seq_one_letter_code
_entity_poly.pdbx_strand_id
1 'polypeptide(L)'
;MFYKPVITNCTKRSLHVSRRLNFRIPFLPALPQAPGGVRGDVNEAYVPPKADKMHGSYHWDFERIVAVSIIPLVTIPTLGLSSMPLHSTIDAVLCVTAMSHFFLEFQSCITDYVQKRVYGKIQNYAMYLLYGGSLLSLIGIYNLQSEENQGFTGLLTKVFGKDTKNESIESKK
;
A
#
# COMPACT_ATOMS: atom_id res chain seq x y z
N MET A 1 3.75 30.46 65.15
CA MET A 1 4.77 29.99 64.18
C MET A 1 4.02 29.55 62.93
N PHE A 2 3.87 30.44 61.95
CA PHE A 2 2.99 30.24 60.79
C PHE A 2 3.77 29.61 59.64
N TYR A 3 3.43 28.36 59.30
CA TYR A 3 3.98 27.67 58.12
C TYR A 3 3.19 28.11 56.89
N LYS A 4 3.83 28.81 55.95
CA LYS A 4 3.22 29.13 54.65
C LYS A 4 3.38 27.92 53.72
N PRO A 5 2.31 27.42 53.07
CA PRO A 5 2.46 26.40 52.05
C PRO A 5 3.12 27.01 50.81
N VAL A 6 4.27 26.47 50.42
CA VAL A 6 4.89 26.76 49.12
C VAL A 6 4.01 26.14 48.05
N ILE A 7 3.28 26.98 47.30
CA ILE A 7 2.56 26.55 46.11
C ILE A 7 3.61 26.36 45.02
N THR A 8 4.09 25.12 44.84
CA THR A 8 4.86 24.76 43.65
C THR A 8 3.89 24.65 42.48
N ASN A 9 3.88 25.67 41.62
CA ASN A 9 3.21 25.60 40.32
C ASN A 9 3.92 24.53 39.48
N CYS A 10 3.40 23.29 39.51
CA CYS A 10 3.75 22.26 38.55
C CYS A 10 3.18 22.70 37.19
N THR A 11 4.00 23.35 36.38
CA THR A 11 3.73 23.56 34.95
C THR A 11 3.53 22.21 34.29
N LYS A 12 2.27 21.81 34.10
CA LYS A 12 1.90 20.67 33.28
C LYS A 12 2.39 20.96 31.85
N ARG A 13 3.45 20.28 31.42
CA ARG A 13 3.95 20.32 30.04
C ARG A 13 2.80 19.90 29.11
N SER A 14 2.21 20.86 28.40
CA SER A 14 1.01 20.65 27.57
C SER A 14 1.29 19.97 26.23
N LEU A 15 2.56 19.72 25.90
CA LEU A 15 2.97 19.21 24.57
C LEU A 15 2.89 17.68 24.43
N HIS A 16 2.25 16.98 25.38
CA HIS A 16 2.07 15.52 25.32
C HIS A 16 0.60 15.12 25.47
N VAL A 17 -0.33 15.91 24.91
CA VAL A 17 -1.73 15.47 24.73
C VAL A 17 -1.83 14.73 23.41
N SER A 18 -1.29 13.52 23.35
CA SER A 18 -1.67 12.57 22.30
C SER A 18 -3.15 12.24 22.54
N ARG A 19 -4.06 12.84 21.76
CA ARG A 19 -5.47 12.45 21.75
C ARG A 19 -5.49 10.95 21.44
N ARG A 20 -5.96 10.12 22.39
CA ARG A 20 -6.19 8.70 22.15
C ARG A 20 -7.38 8.55 21.22
N LEU A 21 -7.18 8.84 19.94
CA LEU A 21 -8.12 8.45 18.91
C LEU A 21 -7.97 6.94 18.78
N ASN A 22 -8.92 6.22 19.35
CA ASN A 22 -9.10 4.81 19.06
C ASN A 22 -9.46 4.76 17.57
N PHE A 23 -8.54 4.28 16.72
CA PHE A 23 -8.75 4.17 15.28
C PHE A 23 -9.82 3.09 15.02
N ARG A 24 -11.08 3.47 15.21
CA ARG A 24 -12.25 2.67 14.94
C ARG A 24 -12.98 3.33 13.78
N ILE A 25 -13.15 2.58 12.70
CA ILE A 25 -13.84 3.05 11.52
C ILE A 25 -15.31 3.21 11.91
N PRO A 26 -15.87 4.45 11.92
CA PRO A 26 -17.14 4.72 12.58
C PRO A 26 -18.34 4.01 11.94
N PHE A 27 -18.23 3.66 10.65
CA PHE A 27 -19.30 3.02 9.88
C PHE A 27 -19.21 1.49 9.82
N LEU A 28 -18.15 0.87 10.34
CA LEU A 28 -17.99 -0.60 10.29
C LEU A 28 -18.34 -1.25 11.65
N PRO A 29 -19.12 -2.34 11.66
CA PRO A 29 -19.38 -3.09 12.88
C PRO A 29 -18.10 -3.76 13.37
N ALA A 30 -17.81 -3.61 14.67
CA ALA A 30 -16.68 -4.25 15.32
C ALA A 30 -17.17 -5.41 16.20
N LEU A 31 -16.52 -6.56 16.07
CA LEU A 31 -16.71 -7.72 16.91
C LEU A 31 -16.21 -7.45 18.35
N PRO A 32 -16.84 -8.05 19.38
CA PRO A 32 -16.31 -8.00 20.72
C PRO A 32 -14.92 -8.66 20.74
N GLN A 33 -13.95 -8.03 21.42
CA GLN A 33 -12.63 -8.64 21.58
C GLN A 33 -12.78 -9.93 22.40
N ALA A 34 -12.14 -11.01 21.96
CA ALA A 34 -12.08 -12.22 22.75
C ALA A 34 -11.43 -11.89 24.11
N PRO A 35 -11.97 -12.39 25.23
CA PRO A 35 -11.37 -12.15 26.55
C PRO A 35 -9.94 -12.68 26.54
N GLY A 36 -8.98 -11.79 26.76
CA GLY A 36 -7.56 -12.11 26.84
C GLY A 36 -7.27 -12.89 28.12
N GLY A 37 -7.47 -14.21 28.07
CA GLY A 37 -7.11 -15.14 29.13
C GLY A 37 -6.04 -16.10 28.67
N VAL A 38 -5.12 -16.46 29.57
CA VAL A 38 -4.20 -17.58 29.35
C VAL A 38 -5.06 -18.83 29.18
N ARG A 39 -4.96 -19.49 28.02
CA ARG A 39 -5.57 -20.80 27.82
C ARG A 39 -4.61 -21.83 28.42
N GLY A 40 -4.98 -22.45 29.54
CA GLY A 40 -4.17 -23.47 30.21
C GLY A 40 -4.03 -23.23 31.72
N ASP A 41 -3.35 -24.14 32.41
CA ASP A 41 -2.92 -23.98 33.79
C ASP A 41 -1.57 -23.25 33.87
N VAL A 42 -1.20 -22.73 35.05
CA VAL A 42 0.06 -22.00 35.28
C VAL A 42 1.30 -22.85 34.97
N ASN A 43 1.19 -24.18 35.07
CA ASN A 43 2.27 -25.12 34.84
C ASN A 43 2.35 -25.68 33.40
N GLU A 44 1.41 -25.33 32.53
CA GLU A 44 1.42 -25.82 31.14
C GLU A 44 2.38 -24.99 30.28
N ALA A 45 3.26 -25.67 29.55
CA ALA A 45 4.18 -25.00 28.63
C ALA A 45 3.39 -24.34 27.48
N TYR A 46 3.68 -23.07 27.21
CA TYR A 46 3.10 -22.38 26.06
C TYR A 46 3.46 -23.11 24.76
N VAL A 47 2.45 -23.57 24.02
CA VAL A 47 2.63 -24.15 22.70
C VAL A 47 2.47 -23.04 21.66
N PRO A 48 3.55 -22.59 21.01
CA PRO A 48 3.44 -21.59 19.97
C PRO A 48 2.65 -22.14 18.78
N PRO A 49 1.91 -21.29 18.05
CA PRO A 49 1.33 -21.72 16.79
C PRO A 49 2.44 -22.18 15.84
N LYS A 50 2.13 -23.17 14.99
CA LYS A 50 3.08 -23.68 13.99
C LYS A 50 3.59 -22.52 13.13
N ALA A 51 4.91 -22.37 13.05
CA ALA A 51 5.53 -21.35 12.23
C ALA A 51 5.15 -21.54 10.75
N ASP A 52 4.66 -20.48 10.12
CA ASP A 52 4.38 -20.44 8.69
C ASP A 52 5.32 -19.44 8.02
N LYS A 53 6.26 -19.96 7.22
CA LYS A 53 7.24 -19.13 6.50
C LYS A 53 6.61 -18.31 5.38
N MET A 54 5.48 -18.75 4.83
CA MET A 54 4.77 -18.04 3.75
C MET A 54 4.20 -16.71 4.24
N HIS A 55 3.70 -16.67 5.47
CA HIS A 55 3.14 -15.47 6.09
C HIS A 55 4.18 -14.57 6.79
N GLY A 56 5.46 -14.94 6.71
CA GLY A 56 6.56 -14.23 7.37
C GLY A 56 7.70 -13.96 6.40
N SER A 57 8.78 -14.76 6.50
CA SER A 57 10.04 -14.50 5.80
C SER A 57 9.89 -14.39 4.29
N TYR A 58 9.17 -15.30 3.64
CA TYR A 58 9.05 -15.29 2.18
C TYR A 58 8.23 -14.11 1.67
N HIS A 59 7.20 -13.69 2.41
CA HIS A 59 6.44 -12.50 2.07
C HIS A 59 7.33 -11.25 2.13
N TRP A 60 8.13 -11.13 3.21
CA TRP A 60 9.07 -10.02 3.36
C TRP A 60 10.13 -10.01 2.25
N ASP A 61 10.76 -11.15 1.96
CA ASP A 61 11.76 -11.25 0.89
C ASP A 61 11.15 -10.85 -0.47
N PHE A 62 9.94 -11.32 -0.77
CA PHE A 62 9.24 -11.02 -2.01
C PHE A 62 8.94 -9.52 -2.15
N GLU A 63 8.42 -8.87 -1.10
CA GLU A 63 8.20 -7.42 -1.10
C GLU A 63 9.47 -6.64 -1.42
N ARG A 64 10.61 -7.00 -0.80
CA ARG A 64 11.87 -6.30 -1.01
C ARG A 64 12.41 -6.52 -2.43
N ILE A 65 12.33 -7.73 -2.96
CA ILE A 65 12.76 -8.04 -4.33
C ILE A 65 11.96 -7.21 -5.34
N VAL A 66 10.63 -7.17 -5.19
CA VAL A 66 9.74 -6.42 -6.07
C VAL A 66 9.98 -4.90 -5.94
N ALA A 67 10.17 -4.39 -4.73
CA ALA A 67 10.45 -2.96 -4.53
C ALA A 67 11.80 -2.54 -5.17
N VAL A 68 12.83 -3.37 -5.04
CA VAL A 68 14.16 -3.09 -5.61
C VAL A 68 14.14 -3.22 -7.14
N SER A 69 13.37 -4.15 -7.71
CA SER A 69 13.29 -4.35 -9.16
C SER A 69 12.61 -3.20 -9.90
N ILE A 70 11.69 -2.48 -9.24
CA ILE A 70 11.03 -1.29 -9.81
C ILE A 70 12.02 -0.17 -10.10
N ILE A 71 13.05 0.00 -9.26
CA ILE A 71 14.02 1.11 -9.38
C ILE A 71 14.66 1.16 -10.78
N PRO A 72 15.33 0.09 -11.29
CA PRO A 72 15.88 0.11 -12.64
C PRO A 72 14.80 0.13 -13.73
N LEU A 73 13.61 -0.45 -13.49
CA LEU A 73 12.53 -0.46 -14.48
C LEU A 73 11.95 0.94 -14.73
N VAL A 74 11.95 1.81 -13.72
CA VAL A 74 11.51 3.21 -13.85
C VAL A 74 12.57 4.09 -14.50
N THR A 75 13.86 3.84 -14.24
CA THR A 75 14.94 4.68 -14.78
C THR A 75 15.11 4.54 -16.28
N ILE A 76 14.88 3.34 -16.84
CA ILE A 76 15.01 3.09 -18.29
C ILE A 76 14.10 4.01 -19.14
N PRO A 77 12.77 4.03 -18.95
CA PRO A 77 11.90 4.90 -19.75
C PRO A 77 12.07 6.39 -19.43
N THR A 78 12.40 6.74 -18.19
CA THR A 78 12.53 8.16 -17.78
C THR A 78 13.80 8.83 -18.30
N LEU A 79 14.89 8.08 -18.47
CA LEU A 79 16.16 8.61 -18.99
C LEU A 79 16.23 8.68 -20.53
N GLY A 80 15.12 8.45 -21.24
CA GLY A 80 15.09 8.56 -22.69
C GLY A 80 15.80 7.41 -23.41
N LEU A 81 16.00 6.26 -22.75
CA LEU A 81 16.38 5.01 -23.42
C LEU A 81 15.21 4.41 -24.23
N SER A 82 14.13 5.16 -24.43
CA SER A 82 12.96 4.85 -25.24
C SER A 82 13.26 4.58 -26.71
N SER A 83 14.45 4.92 -27.20
CA SER A 83 14.93 4.56 -28.55
C SER A 83 15.35 3.08 -28.68
N MET A 84 15.29 2.29 -27.60
CA MET A 84 15.54 0.86 -27.63
C MET A 84 14.37 0.08 -28.28
N PRO A 85 14.64 -0.93 -29.12
CA PRO A 85 13.60 -1.72 -29.79
C PRO A 85 12.73 -2.55 -28.83
N LEU A 86 13.09 -2.62 -27.54
CA LEU A 86 12.38 -3.35 -26.48
C LEU A 86 11.51 -2.46 -25.58
N HIS A 87 11.29 -1.20 -25.94
CA HIS A 87 10.57 -0.23 -25.11
C HIS A 87 9.18 -0.73 -24.68
N SER A 88 8.42 -1.33 -25.59
CA SER A 88 7.09 -1.90 -25.32
C SER A 88 7.10 -2.99 -24.24
N THR A 89 8.05 -3.94 -24.34
CA THR A 89 8.17 -5.03 -23.35
C THR A 89 8.60 -4.51 -21.98
N ILE A 90 9.52 -3.56 -21.94
CA ILE A 90 9.99 -2.95 -20.69
C ILE A 90 8.86 -2.21 -19.99
N ASP A 91 8.02 -1.52 -20.76
CA ASP A 91 6.86 -0.81 -20.24
C ASP A 91 5.80 -1.76 -19.65
N ALA A 92 5.53 -2.88 -20.33
CA ALA A 92 4.66 -3.93 -19.81
C ALA A 92 5.21 -4.55 -18.52
N VAL A 93 6.51 -4.86 -18.47
CA VAL A 93 7.17 -5.41 -17.27
C VAL A 93 7.13 -4.41 -16.12
N LEU A 94 7.39 -3.12 -16.40
CA LEU A 94 7.27 -2.05 -15.41
C LEU A 94 5.86 -1.99 -14.83
N CYS A 95 4.83 -1.99 -15.67
CA CYS A 95 3.44 -1.92 -15.23
C CYS A 95 3.02 -3.12 -14.38
N VAL A 96 3.38 -4.34 -14.80
CA VAL A 96 3.06 -5.57 -14.06
C VAL A 96 3.81 -5.63 -12.73
N THR A 97 5.08 -5.23 -12.71
CA THR A 97 5.89 -5.21 -11.48
C THR A 97 5.41 -4.12 -10.51
N ALA A 98 5.03 -2.95 -11.01
CA ALA A 98 4.42 -1.90 -10.19
C ALA A 98 3.07 -2.37 -9.62
N MET A 99 2.24 -3.03 -10.44
CA MET A 99 0.97 -3.61 -10.01
C MET A 99 1.15 -4.64 -8.88
N SER A 100 2.13 -5.54 -9.00
CA SER A 100 2.40 -6.53 -7.97
C SER A 100 2.88 -5.89 -6.66
N HIS A 101 3.70 -4.85 -6.74
CA HIS A 101 4.10 -4.08 -5.57
C HIS A 101 2.90 -3.45 -4.85
N PHE A 102 2.04 -2.74 -5.59
CA PHE A 102 0.84 -2.12 -5.01
C PHE A 102 -0.11 -3.16 -4.39
N PHE A 103 -0.25 -4.33 -5.03
CA PHE A 103 -1.07 -5.41 -4.50
C PHE A 103 -0.56 -5.90 -3.13
N LEU A 104 0.75 -6.11 -2.97
CA LEU A 104 1.34 -6.52 -1.69
C LEU A 104 1.19 -5.46 -0.61
N GLU A 105 1.50 -4.20 -0.94
CA GLU A 105 1.42 -3.10 0.03
C GLU A 105 -0.02 -2.82 0.46
N PHE A 106 -0.99 -2.93 -0.45
CA PHE A 106 -2.40 -2.84 -0.10
C PHE A 106 -2.87 -4.03 0.75
N GLN A 107 -2.38 -5.24 0.48
CA GLN A 107 -2.66 -6.40 1.33
C GLN A 107 -2.13 -6.19 2.76
N SER A 108 -0.94 -5.61 2.91
CA SER A 108 -0.34 -5.22 4.20
C SER A 108 -1.18 -4.14 4.91
N CYS A 109 -1.58 -3.09 4.18
CA CYS A 109 -2.46 -2.03 4.70
C CYS A 109 -3.83 -2.58 5.16
N ILE A 110 -4.46 -3.48 4.40
CA ILE A 110 -5.73 -4.10 4.78
C ILE A 110 -5.55 -4.94 6.05
N THR A 111 -4.44 -5.67 6.16
CA THR A 111 -4.18 -6.54 7.33
C THR A 111 -3.96 -5.73 8.61
N ASP A 112 -3.25 -4.60 8.51
CA ASP A 112 -2.92 -3.76 9.66
C ASP A 112 -4.11 -2.93 10.15
N TYR A 113 -4.85 -2.31 9.22
CA TYR A 113 -5.94 -1.38 9.55
C TYR A 113 -7.32 -2.04 9.61
N VAL A 114 -7.58 -3.06 8.76
CA VAL A 114 -8.86 -3.79 8.70
C VAL A 114 -8.67 -5.19 9.26
N GLN A 115 -8.42 -5.25 10.57
CA GLN A 115 -8.02 -6.49 11.25
C GLN A 115 -9.16 -7.52 11.35
N LYS A 116 -8.84 -8.80 11.12
CA LYS A 116 -9.80 -9.93 11.17
C LYS A 116 -10.49 -10.06 12.51
N ARG A 117 -9.72 -9.85 13.59
CA ARG A 117 -10.22 -9.95 14.97
C ARG A 117 -11.23 -8.86 15.32
N VAL A 118 -11.20 -7.71 14.64
CA VAL A 118 -12.08 -6.57 14.89
C VAL A 118 -13.24 -6.58 13.91
N TYR A 119 -12.99 -6.69 12.61
CA TYR A 119 -14.01 -6.50 11.57
C TYR A 119 -14.50 -7.81 10.94
N GLY A 120 -13.94 -8.95 11.32
CA GLY A 120 -14.40 -10.27 10.90
C GLY A 120 -14.45 -10.43 9.37
N LYS A 121 -15.66 -10.65 8.84
CA LYS A 121 -15.90 -10.90 7.42
C LYS A 121 -15.60 -9.70 6.52
N ILE A 122 -15.63 -8.47 7.04
CA ILE A 122 -15.38 -7.24 6.26
C ILE A 122 -13.97 -7.23 5.70
N GLN A 123 -12.98 -7.74 6.45
CA GLN A 123 -11.63 -7.87 5.91
C GLN A 123 -11.60 -8.78 4.69
N ASN A 124 -12.34 -9.90 4.70
CA ASN A 124 -12.38 -10.81 3.55
C ASN A 124 -13.00 -10.11 2.33
N TYR A 125 -14.05 -9.32 2.51
CA TYR A 125 -14.62 -8.52 1.42
C TYR A 125 -13.62 -7.49 0.86
N ALA A 126 -12.87 -6.81 1.73
CA ALA A 126 -11.81 -5.89 1.31
C ALA A 126 -10.71 -6.62 0.52
N MET A 127 -10.31 -7.82 0.96
CA MET A 127 -9.38 -8.66 0.21
C MET A 127 -9.93 -9.09 -1.14
N TYR A 128 -11.19 -9.53 -1.23
CA TYR A 128 -11.82 -9.88 -2.52
C TYR A 128 -11.89 -8.69 -3.48
N LEU A 129 -12.20 -7.50 -2.97
CA LEU A 129 -12.15 -6.27 -3.75
C LEU A 129 -10.74 -6.01 -4.27
N LEU A 130 -9.72 -6.15 -3.42
CA LEU A 130 -8.33 -5.99 -3.82
C LEU A 130 -7.96 -6.99 -4.93
N TYR A 131 -8.27 -8.29 -4.76
CA TYR A 131 -8.03 -9.29 -5.80
C TYR A 131 -8.75 -8.97 -7.11
N GLY A 132 -10.04 -8.60 -7.04
CA GLY A 132 -10.83 -8.23 -8.22
C GLY A 132 -10.29 -6.98 -8.92
N GLY A 133 -9.90 -5.96 -8.15
CA GLY A 133 -9.30 -4.74 -8.66
C GLY A 133 -7.95 -4.98 -9.32
N SER A 134 -7.10 -5.83 -8.74
CA SER A 134 -5.81 -6.20 -9.35
C SER A 134 -5.98 -7.00 -10.63
N LEU A 135 -6.93 -7.95 -10.69
CA LEU A 135 -7.24 -8.67 -11.93
C LEU A 135 -7.75 -7.73 -13.02
N LEU A 136 -8.69 -6.84 -12.67
CA LEU A 136 -9.19 -5.83 -13.60
C LEU A 136 -8.07 -4.92 -14.10
N SER A 137 -7.15 -4.54 -13.22
CA SER A 137 -6.02 -3.69 -13.58
C SER A 137 -5.02 -4.41 -14.49
N LEU A 138 -4.79 -5.71 -14.30
CA LEU A 138 -3.99 -6.51 -15.23
C LEU A 138 -4.61 -6.58 -16.63
N ILE A 139 -5.95 -6.72 -16.72
CA ILE A 139 -6.68 -6.61 -18.01
C ILE A 139 -6.50 -5.20 -18.60
N GLY A 140 -6.57 -4.16 -17.77
CA GLY A 140 -6.30 -2.78 -18.18
C GLY A 140 -4.91 -2.59 -18.75
N ILE A 141 -3.87 -3.14 -18.10
CA ILE A 141 -2.48 -3.12 -18.57
C ILE A 141 -2.36 -3.85 -19.92
N TYR A 142 -3.00 -5.00 -20.08
CA TYR A 142 -3.00 -5.74 -21.34
C TYR A 142 -3.61 -4.93 -22.49
N ASN A 143 -4.78 -4.32 -22.27
CA ASN A 143 -5.43 -3.49 -23.29
C ASN A 143 -4.56 -2.27 -23.63
N LEU A 144 -4.02 -1.62 -22.60
CA LEU A 144 -3.14 -0.46 -22.73
C LEU A 144 -1.86 -0.75 -23.52
N GLN A 145 -1.36 -1.98 -23.43
CA GLN A 145 -0.22 -2.45 -24.22
C GLN A 145 -0.60 -2.83 -25.67
N SER A 146 -1.85 -3.24 -25.88
CA SER A 146 -2.36 -3.71 -27.17
C SER A 146 -2.82 -2.57 -28.08
N GLU A 147 -3.20 -1.42 -27.52
CA GLU A 147 -3.54 -0.23 -28.28
C GLU A 147 -2.33 0.24 -29.13
N GLU A 148 -2.58 0.47 -30.41
CA GLU A 148 -1.57 0.49 -31.49
C GLU A 148 -0.45 1.53 -31.33
N ASN A 149 -0.53 2.46 -30.36
CA ASN A 149 0.38 3.60 -30.39
C ASN A 149 1.17 3.99 -29.16
N GLN A 150 0.86 3.72 -27.89
CA GLN A 150 1.61 4.46 -26.84
C GLN A 150 1.91 3.79 -25.49
N GLY A 151 1.54 2.52 -25.22
CA GLY A 151 1.89 1.89 -23.94
C GLY A 151 1.54 2.75 -22.72
N PHE A 152 2.19 2.54 -21.59
CA PHE A 152 1.99 3.33 -20.37
C PHE A 152 2.83 4.61 -20.39
N THR A 153 4.07 4.50 -20.82
CA THR A 153 4.99 5.63 -21.00
C THR A 153 4.46 6.69 -21.97
N GLY A 154 3.89 6.29 -23.10
CA GLY A 154 3.30 7.25 -24.04
C GLY A 154 1.95 7.80 -23.57
N LEU A 155 1.20 7.06 -22.75
CA LEU A 155 0.06 7.67 -22.03
C LEU A 155 0.53 8.72 -21.03
N LEU A 156 1.62 8.47 -20.30
CA LEU A 156 2.21 9.49 -19.41
C LEU A 156 2.65 10.73 -20.20
N THR A 157 3.31 10.56 -21.36
CA THR A 157 3.70 11.73 -22.17
C THR A 157 2.51 12.46 -22.77
N LYS A 158 1.38 11.80 -23.05
CA LYS A 158 0.12 12.49 -23.40
C LYS A 158 -0.51 13.24 -22.24
N VAL A 159 -0.53 12.64 -21.05
CA VAL A 159 -1.16 13.23 -19.86
C VAL A 159 -0.34 14.42 -19.34
N PHE A 160 0.99 14.33 -19.40
CA PHE A 160 1.89 15.35 -18.85
C PHE A 160 2.58 16.23 -19.91
N GLY A 161 2.66 15.79 -21.16
CA GLY A 161 3.26 16.56 -22.25
C GLY A 161 2.29 17.59 -22.82
N LYS A 162 2.84 18.66 -23.43
CA LYS A 162 2.02 19.65 -24.15
C LYS A 162 1.35 19.00 -25.36
N ASP A 163 0.06 19.27 -25.54
CA ASP A 163 -0.69 18.99 -26.76
C ASP A 163 -0.08 19.75 -27.95
N THR A 164 0.93 19.18 -28.59
CA THR A 164 1.58 19.72 -29.79
C THR A 164 0.61 19.82 -30.98
N LYS A 165 -0.55 19.15 -30.88
CA LYS A 165 -1.65 19.23 -31.86
C LYS A 165 -2.36 20.59 -31.86
N ASN A 166 -2.36 21.35 -30.75
CA ASN A 166 -2.96 22.69 -30.74
C ASN A 166 -2.01 23.78 -31.28
N GLU A 167 -0.70 23.68 -31.01
CA GLU A 167 0.30 24.65 -31.50
C GLU A 167 0.48 24.59 -33.04
N SER A 168 0.30 23.42 -33.66
CA SER A 168 0.40 23.26 -35.13
C SER A 168 -0.80 23.80 -35.90
N ILE A 169 -1.96 23.95 -35.25
CA ILE A 169 -3.16 24.60 -35.83
C ILE A 169 -3.04 26.13 -35.71
N GLU A 170 -2.43 26.63 -34.64
CA GLU A 170 -2.22 28.07 -34.42
C GLU A 170 -1.09 28.66 -35.25
N SER A 171 -0.02 27.89 -35.54
CA SER A 171 1.04 28.29 -36.47
C SER A 171 0.61 28.30 -37.95
N LYS A 172 -0.57 27.75 -38.28
CA LYS A 172 -1.11 27.67 -39.65
C LYS A 172 -2.25 28.67 -39.91
N LYS A 173 -2.60 29.50 -38.91
CA LYS A 173 -3.50 30.65 -39.02
C LYS A 173 -2.68 31.94 -39.08
#